data_AF-A0A397GTB3-F1
#
_entry.id   AF-A0A397GTB3-F1
#
_cell.length_a   1.000
_cell.length_b   1.000
_cell.length_c   1.000
_cell.angle_alpha   90.00
_cell.angle_beta   90.00
_cell.angle_gamma   90.00
#
_symmetry.space_group_name_H-M   'P 1'
#
loop_
_entity.id
_entity.type
_entity.pdbx_description
1 polymer ?
#
loop_
_entity_poly.entity_id
_entity_poly.type
_entity_poly.pdbx_seq_one_letter_code
_entity_poly.pdbx_strand_id
1 'polypeptide(L)'
;MDGFDEEAFKKFFPSSFGKQEKQLDVNAQINRTKRSELSAKADGDKKQDTDIKPAVEEAEAEDDTKGHDRKADSEDDSDDDDDSDSDDEDEFPVSHELVIKTHERAVTTMTVDPSGARLITGSTDCTLKLHDFASMTPSTVRAFKSVDPSAKKQSAAQETHPVHYVAFNPLSPSHVMVVSATPQPRILDRDGDTLTEFVKGDMYLRDLHNTKGHVAEVTSGAWSPTDYNLCATAGTDSTVRIWDANVGRSQKEVIVHKSRVAGSAGRSKMTAVAWGSPKQGGPNILVAAALDGSLLMWSGNGPFTRPSGEIRDAHTRDTWTSGLDISSDGRLVITKGGDDTIKLWDTRKFKQPITTVSHPSSSARYPSSNIVFSPTSANVITGSETGHLHILNPATLKPELVTPVTPGSPLITVLWHKKLNQIITGSANAETHVLYNPTMSTKGAALVMSKAPKRRHIDDDPSLTMDLSAGISGDSVVVGSNGVPHYSSATWSARHPTIGLTASGRSRDPRRPHLPATTPFAKSQPDERHIRENIPLSSMRDEDPREALLKYAEKAEKDPIFTKAWKETQPVPIFRELSDDEEEQEPDKKRAKR
;
A
#
# COMPACT_ATOMS: atom_id res chain seq x y z
N MET A 1 -66.86 -24.32 21.81
CA MET A 1 -65.81 -23.54 22.50
C MET A 1 -64.85 -23.17 21.39
N ASP A 2 -65.31 -22.30 20.49
CA ASP A 2 -64.74 -22.15 19.14
C ASP A 2 -64.42 -20.68 18.90
N GLY A 3 -63.25 -20.28 19.36
CA GLY A 3 -62.76 -18.90 19.22
C GLY A 3 -61.26 -18.79 19.46
N PHE A 4 -60.52 -19.89 19.31
CA PHE A 4 -59.06 -19.85 19.37
C PHE A 4 -58.52 -19.70 17.96
N ASP A 5 -58.23 -18.45 17.59
CA ASP A 5 -57.62 -18.11 16.31
C ASP A 5 -56.12 -18.47 16.33
N GLU A 6 -55.85 -19.70 15.92
CA GLU A 6 -54.53 -20.34 15.98
C GLU A 6 -53.49 -19.61 15.11
N GLU A 7 -53.92 -18.88 14.07
CA GLU A 7 -53.05 -18.08 13.19
C GLU A 7 -52.62 -16.77 13.85
N ALA A 8 -53.55 -16.10 14.55
CA ALA A 8 -53.22 -14.93 15.34
C ALA A 8 -52.26 -15.30 16.49
N PHE A 9 -52.44 -16.48 17.09
CA PHE A 9 -51.57 -16.97 18.16
C PHE A 9 -50.17 -17.36 17.66
N LYS A 10 -50.05 -17.93 16.45
CA LYS A 10 -48.75 -18.22 15.82
C LYS A 10 -47.95 -16.97 15.46
N LYS A 11 -48.59 -15.83 15.17
CA LYS A 11 -47.91 -14.54 14.96
C LYS A 11 -47.27 -13.94 16.23
N PHE A 12 -47.72 -14.36 17.41
CA PHE A 12 -47.14 -13.94 18.69
C PHE A 12 -45.91 -14.76 19.10
N PHE A 13 -45.65 -15.90 18.45
CA PHE A 13 -44.40 -16.63 18.65
C PHE A 13 -43.31 -16.07 17.75
N PRO A 14 -42.13 -15.69 18.29
CA PRO A 14 -41.00 -15.33 17.45
C PRO A 14 -40.65 -16.52 16.55
N SER A 15 -40.78 -16.33 15.23
CA SER A 15 -40.63 -17.37 14.19
C SER A 15 -39.24 -18.00 14.13
N SER A 16 -38.26 -17.48 14.88
CA SER A 16 -37.02 -18.17 15.20
C SER A 16 -36.40 -17.59 16.46
N PHE A 17 -36.05 -18.45 17.43
CA PHE A 17 -35.06 -18.10 18.45
C PHE A 17 -33.67 -18.38 17.88
N GLY A 18 -32.97 -17.31 17.49
CA GLY A 18 -31.65 -17.35 16.88
C GLY A 18 -31.37 -16.03 16.17
N LYS A 19 -30.09 -15.60 16.12
CA LYS A 19 -29.71 -14.47 15.26
C LYS A 19 -30.15 -14.81 13.84
N GLN A 20 -31.12 -14.08 13.29
CA GLN A 20 -31.33 -14.08 11.85
C GLN A 20 -30.02 -13.58 11.22
N GLU A 21 -29.32 -14.47 10.54
CA GLU A 21 -28.24 -14.05 9.66
C GLU A 21 -28.89 -13.16 8.59
N LYS A 22 -28.64 -11.85 8.66
CA LYS A 22 -29.02 -10.94 7.58
C LYS A 22 -28.32 -11.46 6.33
N GLN A 23 -29.07 -12.09 5.43
CA GLN A 23 -28.58 -12.38 4.09
C GLN A 23 -28.25 -11.05 3.42
N LEU A 24 -27.01 -10.93 2.97
CA LEU A 24 -26.48 -9.70 2.41
C LEU A 24 -26.80 -9.65 0.92
N ASP A 25 -27.44 -8.57 0.51
CA ASP A 25 -27.60 -8.26 -0.90
C ASP A 25 -26.31 -7.63 -1.43
N VAL A 26 -25.47 -8.49 -2.03
CA VAL A 26 -24.19 -8.10 -2.63
C VAL A 26 -24.39 -7.12 -3.79
N ASN A 27 -25.47 -7.28 -4.55
CA ASN A 27 -25.76 -6.43 -5.70
C ASN A 27 -26.15 -5.02 -5.25
N ALA A 28 -27.02 -4.91 -4.22
CA ALA A 28 -27.34 -3.61 -3.62
C ALA A 28 -26.10 -2.92 -3.04
N GLN A 29 -25.12 -3.68 -2.53
CA GLN A 29 -23.88 -3.13 -1.99
C GLN A 29 -22.93 -2.64 -3.08
N ILE A 30 -22.82 -3.36 -4.20
CA ILE A 30 -22.06 -2.94 -5.38
C ILE A 30 -22.72 -1.73 -6.03
N ASN A 31 -24.05 -1.69 -6.16
CA ASN A 31 -24.75 -0.55 -6.77
C ASN A 31 -24.56 0.76 -6.01
N ARG A 32 -24.22 0.73 -4.70
CA ARG A 32 -23.87 1.95 -3.94
C ARG A 32 -22.55 2.58 -4.37
N THR A 33 -21.65 1.82 -4.98
CA THR A 33 -20.39 2.34 -5.52
C THR A 33 -20.48 2.69 -6.99
N LYS A 34 -21.67 2.55 -7.61
CA LYS A 34 -21.92 3.02 -8.97
C LYS A 34 -21.75 4.54 -8.99
N ARG A 35 -20.97 5.02 -9.94
CA ARG A 35 -20.72 6.45 -10.10
C ARG A 35 -21.93 7.09 -10.73
N SER A 36 -22.25 8.30 -10.28
CA SER A 36 -23.22 9.12 -11.00
C SER A 36 -22.59 9.56 -12.30
N GLU A 37 -23.26 9.29 -13.42
CA GLU A 37 -22.85 9.79 -14.74
C GLU A 37 -22.95 11.31 -14.75
N LEU A 38 -21.90 12.00 -14.32
CA LEU A 38 -21.66 13.37 -14.74
C LEU A 38 -21.09 13.31 -16.15
N SER A 39 -21.94 12.92 -17.11
CA SER A 39 -21.61 13.06 -18.52
C SER A 39 -21.42 14.54 -18.81
N ALA A 40 -20.19 14.92 -19.18
CA ALA A 40 -19.91 16.21 -19.77
C ALA A 40 -20.60 16.24 -21.14
N LYS A 41 -21.89 16.61 -21.17
CA LYS A 41 -22.53 17.03 -22.42
C LYS A 41 -21.78 18.26 -22.92
N ALA A 42 -21.21 18.13 -24.12
CA ALA A 42 -20.58 19.22 -24.84
C ALA A 42 -21.51 20.43 -24.87
N ASP A 43 -20.95 21.61 -24.56
CA ASP A 43 -21.62 22.90 -24.59
C ASP A 43 -22.39 23.10 -25.90
N GLY A 44 -23.71 22.95 -25.83
CA GLY A 44 -24.65 23.42 -26.83
C GLY A 44 -25.16 24.79 -26.43
N ASP A 45 -24.76 25.80 -27.20
CA ASP A 45 -25.29 27.16 -27.30
C ASP A 45 -26.48 27.49 -26.37
N LYS A 46 -26.19 28.17 -25.26
CA LYS A 46 -27.20 29.00 -24.59
C LYS A 46 -26.98 30.45 -24.99
N LYS A 47 -27.76 30.88 -25.98
CA LYS A 47 -28.05 32.29 -26.21
C LYS A 47 -28.57 32.91 -24.92
N GLN A 48 -27.96 34.03 -24.58
CA GLN A 48 -28.42 34.97 -23.58
C GLN A 48 -29.84 35.41 -23.94
N ASP A 49 -30.76 35.33 -22.98
CA ASP A 49 -31.82 36.32 -22.87
C ASP A 49 -31.91 36.74 -21.40
N THR A 50 -31.46 37.96 -21.19
CA THR A 50 -31.83 38.82 -20.08
C THR A 50 -33.34 39.05 -20.13
N ASP A 51 -34.07 38.87 -19.03
CA ASP A 51 -34.73 40.03 -18.44
C ASP A 51 -35.48 39.74 -17.14
N ILE A 52 -35.36 40.75 -16.29
CA ILE A 52 -35.95 40.96 -14.99
C ILE A 52 -37.47 41.15 -15.16
N LYS A 53 -38.28 40.43 -14.38
CA LYS A 53 -39.70 40.78 -14.18
C LYS A 53 -39.86 41.53 -12.85
N PRO A 54 -40.50 42.71 -12.83
CA PRO A 54 -41.22 43.17 -11.65
C PRO A 54 -42.68 42.71 -11.72
N ALA A 55 -43.26 42.50 -10.54
CA ALA A 55 -44.65 42.14 -10.33
C ALA A 55 -45.53 43.40 -10.21
N VAL A 56 -46.70 43.44 -10.85
CA VAL A 56 -47.91 44.17 -10.42
C VAL A 56 -49.18 43.52 -10.99
N GLU A 57 -50.10 43.24 -10.07
CA GLU A 57 -51.57 43.18 -10.02
C GLU A 57 -52.49 43.08 -11.26
N GLU A 58 -53.48 42.19 -11.08
CA GLU A 58 -54.94 42.26 -11.32
C GLU A 58 -55.52 42.91 -12.60
N ALA A 59 -56.33 42.14 -13.33
CA ALA A 59 -57.73 42.46 -13.61
C ALA A 59 -58.42 41.34 -14.42
N GLU A 60 -59.68 41.11 -14.06
CA GLU A 60 -60.66 40.19 -14.64
C GLU A 60 -61.06 40.58 -16.08
N ALA A 61 -61.40 39.58 -16.90
CA ALA A 61 -62.50 39.67 -17.87
C ALA A 61 -62.80 38.29 -18.49
N GLU A 62 -64.05 37.87 -18.34
CA GLU A 62 -64.73 36.81 -19.06
C GLU A 62 -64.81 37.11 -20.57
N ASP A 63 -64.84 36.09 -21.43
CA ASP A 63 -66.04 35.73 -22.22
C ASP A 63 -65.72 34.88 -23.47
N ASP A 64 -66.50 33.80 -23.60
CA ASP A 64 -67.06 33.16 -24.80
C ASP A 64 -66.23 32.88 -26.09
N THR A 65 -66.07 31.60 -26.44
CA THR A 65 -67.01 30.84 -27.31
C THR A 65 -66.36 29.64 -28.02
N LYS A 66 -67.10 28.52 -28.03
CA LYS A 66 -67.25 27.48 -29.10
C LYS A 66 -65.95 26.83 -29.64
N GLY A 67 -65.70 25.53 -29.52
CA GLY A 67 -66.62 24.40 -29.60
C GLY A 67 -66.19 23.51 -30.77
N HIS A 68 -65.60 22.35 -30.51
CA HIS A 68 -65.81 21.16 -31.35
C HIS A 68 -65.41 19.88 -30.61
N ASP A 69 -66.43 19.10 -30.27
CA ASP A 69 -66.36 17.67 -29.99
C ASP A 69 -65.77 16.92 -31.19
N ARG A 70 -64.80 16.04 -30.95
CA ARG A 70 -64.79 14.68 -31.50
C ARG A 70 -64.11 13.72 -30.51
N LYS A 71 -64.95 12.99 -29.78
CA LYS A 71 -64.62 11.68 -29.23
C LYS A 71 -64.51 10.67 -30.37
N ALA A 72 -63.49 9.83 -30.33
CA ALA A 72 -63.54 8.47 -30.86
C ALA A 72 -62.72 7.61 -29.90
N ASP A 73 -63.43 6.74 -29.19
CA ASP A 73 -62.90 5.68 -28.35
C ASP A 73 -62.27 4.59 -29.22
N SER A 74 -61.12 4.05 -28.80
CA SER A 74 -60.75 2.64 -29.02
C SER A 74 -59.63 2.24 -28.07
N GLU A 75 -60.04 1.60 -26.99
CA GLU A 75 -59.53 0.33 -26.43
C GLU A 75 -58.00 0.12 -26.35
N ASP A 76 -57.51 0.19 -25.11
CA ASP A 76 -56.84 -0.91 -24.38
C ASP A 76 -55.92 -1.83 -25.20
N ASP A 77 -54.62 -1.64 -25.03
CA ASP A 77 -53.68 -2.75 -24.89
C ASP A 77 -52.52 -2.27 -24.00
N SER A 78 -52.51 -2.81 -22.79
CA SER A 78 -51.40 -2.78 -21.86
C SER A 78 -50.30 -3.70 -22.37
N ASP A 79 -49.17 -3.13 -22.79
CA ASP A 79 -47.91 -3.86 -22.82
C ASP A 79 -46.86 -3.01 -22.10
N ASP A 80 -46.61 -3.49 -20.88
CA ASP A 80 -45.61 -3.06 -19.92
C ASP A 80 -44.29 -3.70 -20.34
N ASP A 81 -43.65 -3.15 -21.37
CA ASP A 81 -42.31 -3.57 -21.80
C ASP A 81 -41.26 -2.63 -21.19
N ASP A 82 -41.06 -2.85 -19.89
CA ASP A 82 -39.94 -2.37 -19.08
C ASP A 82 -38.72 -3.27 -19.36
N ASP A 83 -38.17 -3.19 -20.57
CA ASP A 83 -36.86 -3.78 -20.93
C ASP A 83 -36.12 -2.83 -21.88
N SER A 84 -35.70 -1.69 -21.33
CA SER A 84 -34.64 -0.89 -21.94
C SER A 84 -33.31 -1.59 -21.65
N ASP A 85 -32.91 -2.50 -22.54
CA ASP A 85 -31.54 -2.95 -22.73
C ASP A 85 -30.59 -1.75 -22.73
N SER A 86 -29.96 -1.46 -21.58
CA SER A 86 -28.81 -0.54 -21.49
C SER A 86 -27.51 -1.36 -21.59
N ASP A 87 -27.44 -2.27 -22.56
CA ASP A 87 -26.24 -2.99 -22.95
C ASP A 87 -25.31 -2.13 -23.84
N ASP A 88 -25.28 -0.81 -23.59
CA ASP A 88 -24.11 0.01 -23.90
C ASP A 88 -23.02 -0.34 -22.87
N GLU A 89 -22.54 -1.58 -22.93
CA GLU A 89 -21.57 -2.16 -22.01
C GLU A 89 -20.35 -1.25 -21.87
N ASP A 90 -20.07 -0.76 -20.65
CA ASP A 90 -18.94 0.12 -20.39
C ASP A 90 -17.63 -0.47 -20.96
N GLU A 91 -17.10 0.07 -22.06
CA GLU A 91 -15.85 -0.36 -22.71
C GLU A 91 -14.65 -0.29 -21.75
N PHE A 92 -14.75 0.57 -20.73
CA PHE A 92 -13.72 0.86 -19.76
C PHE A 92 -14.17 0.53 -18.32
N PRO A 93 -13.27 0.07 -17.43
CA PRO A 93 -13.60 -0.25 -16.04
C PRO A 93 -13.74 1.01 -15.18
N VAL A 94 -14.71 1.88 -15.49
CA VAL A 94 -14.91 3.20 -14.85
C VAL A 94 -16.25 3.37 -14.16
N SER A 95 -17.16 2.40 -14.26
CA SER A 95 -18.56 2.55 -13.81
C SER A 95 -18.74 2.61 -12.30
N HIS A 96 -17.87 1.93 -11.54
CA HIS A 96 -17.89 1.91 -10.09
C HIS A 96 -16.57 2.41 -9.52
N GLU A 97 -16.62 2.99 -8.32
CA GLU A 97 -15.42 3.47 -7.62
C GLU A 97 -15.34 2.98 -6.17
N LEU A 98 -14.14 2.61 -5.75
CA LEU A 98 -13.79 2.37 -4.35
C LEU A 98 -12.77 3.42 -3.90
N VAL A 99 -13.12 4.20 -2.89
CA VAL A 99 -12.28 5.26 -2.33
C VAL A 99 -11.48 4.73 -1.14
N ILE A 100 -10.16 4.88 -1.20
CA ILE A 100 -9.22 4.54 -0.14
C ILE A 100 -8.57 5.85 0.34
N LYS A 101 -9.01 6.33 1.50
CA LYS A 101 -8.50 7.57 2.10
C LYS A 101 -7.60 7.25 3.30
N THR A 102 -6.40 6.78 3.00
CA THR A 102 -5.45 6.41 4.06
C THR A 102 -4.35 7.44 4.26
N HIS A 103 -3.94 8.21 3.26
CA HIS A 103 -2.86 9.19 3.41
C HIS A 103 -3.36 10.55 3.92
N GLU A 104 -2.44 11.36 4.44
CA GLU A 104 -2.73 12.74 4.88
C GLU A 104 -2.35 13.78 3.83
N ARG A 105 -1.44 13.43 2.91
CA ARG A 105 -0.95 14.29 1.85
C ARG A 105 -1.04 13.61 0.49
N ALA A 106 -0.74 14.38 -0.56
CA ALA A 106 -0.79 13.95 -1.95
C ALA A 106 -0.09 12.61 -2.20
N VAL A 107 -0.80 11.70 -2.87
CA VAL A 107 -0.30 10.39 -3.27
C VAL A 107 0.55 10.55 -4.53
N THR A 108 1.84 10.27 -4.42
CA THR A 108 2.82 10.53 -5.50
C THR A 108 3.01 9.36 -6.43
N THR A 109 2.92 8.14 -5.91
CA THR A 109 3.23 6.90 -6.62
C THR A 109 2.42 5.74 -6.08
N MET A 110 2.21 4.74 -6.92
CA MET A 110 1.35 3.62 -6.57
C MET A 110 1.68 2.38 -7.39
N THR A 111 1.56 1.20 -6.79
CA THR A 111 1.81 -0.07 -7.49
C THR A 111 0.93 -1.18 -6.94
N VAL A 112 0.54 -2.10 -7.82
CA VAL A 112 -0.18 -3.33 -7.46
C VAL A 112 0.70 -4.53 -7.78
N ASP A 113 0.60 -5.59 -6.99
CA ASP A 113 1.32 -6.82 -7.26
C ASP A 113 0.81 -7.48 -8.56
N PRO A 114 1.66 -8.20 -9.31
CA PRO A 114 1.24 -8.93 -10.52
C PRO A 114 0.07 -9.91 -10.35
N SER A 115 -0.28 -10.30 -9.11
CA SER A 115 -1.46 -11.11 -8.78
C SER A 115 -2.73 -10.30 -8.53
N GLY A 116 -2.65 -9.01 -8.21
CA GLY A 116 -3.78 -8.16 -7.86
C GLY A 116 -4.32 -8.33 -6.43
N ALA A 117 -3.50 -8.83 -5.50
CA ALA A 117 -3.86 -9.00 -4.10
C ALA A 117 -3.41 -7.83 -3.20
N ARG A 118 -2.23 -7.23 -3.46
CA ARG A 118 -1.67 -6.15 -2.63
C ARG A 118 -1.46 -4.87 -3.42
N LEU A 119 -1.80 -3.77 -2.78
CA LEU A 119 -1.62 -2.42 -3.27
C LEU A 119 -0.64 -1.70 -2.34
N ILE A 120 0.32 -0.97 -2.91
CA ILE A 120 1.22 -0.10 -2.16
C ILE A 120 1.03 1.32 -2.69
N THR A 121 0.77 2.23 -1.77
CA THR A 121 0.61 3.66 -2.05
C THR A 121 1.74 4.44 -1.38
N GLY A 122 2.39 5.33 -2.11
CA GLY A 122 3.42 6.22 -1.60
C GLY A 122 2.96 7.68 -1.68
N SER A 123 3.34 8.46 -0.67
CA SER A 123 2.86 9.83 -0.53
C SER A 123 3.98 10.82 -0.19
N THR A 124 3.66 12.10 -0.38
CA THR A 124 4.47 13.22 0.10
C THR A 124 4.51 13.33 1.63
N ASP A 125 3.71 12.55 2.36
CA ASP A 125 3.82 12.37 3.82
C ASP A 125 5.00 11.50 4.27
N CYS A 126 5.87 11.10 3.33
CA CYS A 126 7.07 10.28 3.55
C CYS A 126 6.76 8.83 3.99
N THR A 127 5.50 8.38 3.88
CA THR A 127 5.11 7.02 4.24
C THR A 127 4.68 6.20 3.03
N LEU A 128 4.89 4.89 3.14
CA LEU A 128 4.30 3.86 2.30
C LEU A 128 3.16 3.20 3.07
N LYS A 129 1.98 3.15 2.49
CA LYS A 129 0.85 2.42 3.04
C LYS A 129 0.63 1.16 2.21
N LEU A 130 0.61 0.02 2.91
CA LEU A 130 0.42 -1.29 2.31
C LEU A 130 -1.02 -1.75 2.57
N HIS A 131 -1.73 -2.09 1.50
CA HIS A 131 -3.11 -2.54 1.53
C HIS A 131 -3.20 -3.95 0.96
N ASP A 132 -4.10 -4.75 1.55
CA ASP A 132 -4.41 -6.08 1.05
C ASP A 132 -5.92 -6.17 0.79
N PHE A 133 -6.28 -6.36 -0.49
CA PHE A 133 -7.67 -6.48 -0.92
C PHE A 133 -8.38 -7.68 -0.28
N ALA A 134 -7.65 -8.72 0.12
CA ALA A 134 -8.21 -9.86 0.85
C ALA A 134 -8.55 -9.52 2.30
N SER A 135 -7.84 -8.58 2.92
CA SER A 135 -8.09 -8.14 4.30
C SER A 135 -9.15 -7.04 4.42
N MET A 136 -9.28 -6.21 3.38
CA MET A 136 -10.22 -5.08 3.35
C MET A 136 -11.67 -5.55 3.23
N THR A 137 -12.56 -4.80 3.87
CA THR A 137 -14.02 -4.92 3.73
C THR A 137 -14.62 -3.54 3.46
N PRO A 138 -15.84 -3.43 2.94
CA PRO A 138 -16.38 -2.14 2.51
C PRO A 138 -16.61 -1.16 3.65
N SER A 139 -16.76 -1.65 4.89
CA SER A 139 -16.81 -0.80 6.08
C SER A 139 -15.43 -0.51 6.69
N THR A 140 -14.40 -1.26 6.33
CA THR A 140 -13.04 -1.17 6.90
C THR A 140 -11.98 -1.12 5.79
N VAL A 141 -11.82 0.06 5.20
CA VAL A 141 -10.78 0.36 4.23
C VAL A 141 -9.60 0.98 4.95
N ARG A 142 -8.59 0.17 5.30
CA ARG A 142 -7.38 0.62 5.99
C ARG A 142 -6.13 -0.06 5.42
N ALA A 143 -4.99 0.60 5.58
CA ALA A 143 -3.70 -0.04 5.37
C ALA A 143 -3.41 -1.01 6.53
N PHE A 144 -2.83 -2.17 6.23
CA PHE A 144 -2.45 -3.14 7.27
C PHE A 144 -1.10 -2.81 7.88
N LYS A 145 -0.24 -2.08 7.16
CA LYS A 145 1.07 -1.59 7.64
C LYS A 145 1.36 -0.23 7.03
N SER A 146 1.92 0.66 7.85
CA SER A 146 2.53 1.92 7.42
C SER A 146 4.05 1.78 7.59
N VAL A 147 4.81 2.13 6.56
CA VAL A 147 6.26 1.96 6.55
C VAL A 147 6.91 3.28 6.14
N ASP A 148 7.85 3.74 6.93
CA ASP A 148 8.79 4.77 6.50
C ASP A 148 9.98 4.08 5.81
N PRO A 149 10.15 4.24 4.48
CA PRO A 149 11.23 3.59 3.75
C PRO A 149 12.59 4.19 4.08
N SER A 150 12.68 5.39 4.67
CA SER A 150 13.93 5.99 5.12
C SER A 150 14.40 5.45 6.47
N ALA A 151 13.51 4.88 7.28
CA ALA A 151 13.81 4.46 8.64
C ALA A 151 14.96 3.43 8.67
N LYS A 152 15.93 3.64 9.58
CA LYS A 152 17.05 2.73 9.86
C LYS A 152 17.08 2.42 11.35
N LYS A 153 16.21 1.52 11.81
CA LYS A 153 15.96 1.18 13.25
C LYS A 153 15.47 2.37 14.08
N GLN A 154 14.65 2.12 15.09
CA GLN A 154 13.95 3.14 15.90
C GLN A 154 14.91 4.16 16.56
N SER A 155 15.21 5.25 15.87
CA SER A 155 15.93 6.40 16.43
C SER A 155 15.06 7.63 16.23
N ALA A 156 14.84 8.39 17.30
CA ALA A 156 13.91 9.52 17.32
C ALA A 156 14.37 10.75 16.50
N ALA A 157 15.56 10.71 15.90
CA ALA A 157 16.13 11.78 15.09
C ALA A 157 16.30 11.37 13.62
N GLN A 158 15.29 10.69 13.06
CA GLN A 158 15.33 10.24 11.67
C GLN A 158 14.74 11.27 10.71
N GLU A 159 15.50 11.57 9.67
CA GLU A 159 15.07 12.39 8.55
C GLU A 159 14.15 11.55 7.66
N THR A 160 12.90 11.99 7.53
CA THR A 160 11.90 11.37 6.64
C THR A 160 11.94 12.05 5.29
N HIS A 161 11.96 11.26 4.21
CA HIS A 161 12.02 11.79 2.85
C HIS A 161 10.77 11.42 2.04
N PRO A 162 10.26 12.32 1.18
CA PRO A 162 9.11 12.01 0.34
C PRO A 162 9.44 10.88 -0.62
N VAL A 163 8.42 10.08 -0.94
CA VAL A 163 8.54 8.95 -1.86
C VAL A 163 8.29 9.43 -3.29
N HIS A 164 9.24 9.19 -4.19
CA HIS A 164 9.11 9.54 -5.61
C HIS A 164 8.51 8.41 -6.43
N TYR A 165 8.98 7.18 -6.22
CA TYR A 165 8.58 6.04 -7.05
C TYR A 165 8.57 4.73 -6.26
N VAL A 166 7.57 3.90 -6.52
CA VAL A 166 7.44 2.55 -5.94
C VAL A 166 6.93 1.60 -7.01
N ALA A 167 7.57 0.43 -7.15
CA ALA A 167 7.09 -0.61 -8.05
C ALA A 167 7.38 -2.01 -7.52
N PHE A 168 6.35 -2.87 -7.58
CA PHE A 168 6.55 -4.31 -7.47
C PHE A 168 7.40 -4.80 -8.64
N ASN A 169 8.29 -5.74 -8.36
CA ASN A 169 8.98 -6.45 -9.42
C ASN A 169 7.96 -7.31 -10.20
N PRO A 170 7.86 -7.13 -11.53
CA PRO A 170 6.87 -7.82 -12.35
C PRO A 170 7.11 -9.33 -12.43
N LEU A 171 8.35 -9.79 -12.23
CA LEU A 171 8.74 -11.21 -12.28
C LEU A 171 8.72 -11.87 -10.90
N SER A 172 9.07 -11.14 -9.85
CA SER A 172 9.12 -11.66 -8.47
C SER A 172 8.42 -10.70 -7.49
N PRO A 173 7.15 -10.94 -7.14
CA PRO A 173 6.35 -10.00 -6.34
C PRO A 173 6.80 -9.86 -4.88
N SER A 174 7.83 -10.59 -4.44
CA SER A 174 8.43 -10.41 -3.11
C SER A 174 9.28 -9.14 -3.05
N HIS A 175 9.86 -8.69 -4.17
CA HIS A 175 10.72 -7.52 -4.19
C HIS A 175 9.93 -6.28 -4.62
N VAL A 176 10.03 -5.22 -3.81
CA VAL A 176 9.43 -3.92 -4.07
C VAL A 176 10.54 -2.89 -4.11
N MET A 177 10.72 -2.23 -5.25
CA MET A 177 11.66 -1.14 -5.34
C MET A 177 11.01 0.14 -4.83
N VAL A 178 11.74 0.85 -3.97
CA VAL A 178 11.33 2.13 -3.42
C VAL A 178 12.42 3.15 -3.67
N VAL A 179 12.00 4.26 -4.26
CA VAL A 179 12.81 5.43 -4.52
C VAL A 179 12.22 6.59 -3.72
N SER A 180 12.92 6.98 -2.67
CA SER A 180 12.66 8.22 -1.92
C SER A 180 13.55 9.35 -2.43
N ALA A 181 13.32 10.58 -1.96
CA ALA A 181 14.17 11.75 -2.20
C ALA A 181 15.56 11.63 -1.52
N THR A 182 16.24 10.51 -1.74
CA THR A 182 17.55 10.17 -1.21
C THR A 182 18.42 9.62 -2.35
N PRO A 183 19.75 9.66 -2.21
CA PRO A 183 20.66 9.03 -3.18
C PRO A 183 20.69 7.50 -3.07
N GLN A 184 19.93 6.90 -2.16
CA GLN A 184 19.99 5.47 -1.86
C GLN A 184 18.61 4.83 -2.08
N PRO A 185 18.36 4.30 -3.29
CA PRO A 185 17.17 3.49 -3.50
C PRO A 185 17.22 2.24 -2.61
N ARG A 186 16.05 1.71 -2.27
CA ARG A 186 15.92 0.52 -1.42
C ARG A 186 15.02 -0.51 -2.08
N ILE A 187 15.30 -1.77 -1.81
CA ILE A 187 14.38 -2.87 -2.11
C ILE A 187 13.77 -3.33 -0.78
N LEU A 188 12.45 -3.28 -0.72
CA LEU A 188 11.65 -3.79 0.39
C LEU A 188 11.08 -5.16 0.03
N ASP A 189 10.74 -5.94 1.05
CA ASP A 189 9.91 -7.12 0.91
C ASP A 189 8.44 -6.71 0.69
N ARG A 190 7.61 -7.67 0.30
CA ARG A 190 6.15 -7.55 0.15
C ARG A 190 5.47 -7.06 1.43
N ASP A 191 6.07 -7.32 2.60
CA ASP A 191 5.62 -6.88 3.93
C ASP A 191 6.26 -5.55 4.38
N GLY A 192 7.09 -4.93 3.55
CA GLY A 192 7.66 -3.59 3.78
C GLY A 192 8.94 -3.54 4.60
N ASP A 193 9.56 -4.69 4.89
CA ASP A 193 10.87 -4.72 5.56
C ASP A 193 12.00 -4.51 4.53
N THR A 194 13.08 -3.83 4.91
CA THR A 194 14.18 -3.52 3.98
C THR A 194 15.03 -4.76 3.72
N LEU A 195 15.05 -5.24 2.47
CA LEU A 195 15.88 -6.35 2.02
C LEU A 195 17.28 -5.86 1.63
N THR A 196 17.34 -4.88 0.74
CA THR A 196 18.60 -4.30 0.28
C THR A 196 18.53 -2.78 0.24
N GLU A 197 19.61 -2.17 0.71
CA GLU A 197 19.85 -0.74 0.60
C GLU A 197 21.04 -0.53 -0.32
N PHE A 198 20.86 0.26 -1.38
CA PHE A 198 21.93 0.57 -2.30
C PHE A 198 22.90 1.59 -1.70
N VAL A 199 24.19 1.41 -1.97
CA VAL A 199 25.25 2.26 -1.44
C VAL A 199 25.12 3.70 -1.97
N LYS A 200 25.40 4.68 -1.11
CA LYS A 200 25.55 6.07 -1.53
C LYS A 200 26.86 6.27 -2.30
N GLY A 201 26.82 7.04 -3.38
CA GLY A 201 28.01 7.47 -4.10
C GLY A 201 28.83 8.50 -3.34
N ASP A 202 30.14 8.54 -3.59
CA ASP A 202 30.99 9.60 -3.08
C ASP A 202 30.71 10.91 -3.83
N MET A 203 30.27 11.92 -3.08
CA MET A 203 29.85 13.21 -3.62
C MET A 203 31.02 14.11 -4.04
N TYR A 204 32.24 13.77 -3.62
CA TYR A 204 33.44 14.53 -3.95
C TYR A 204 34.13 14.03 -5.23
N LEU A 205 33.73 12.87 -5.76
CA LEU A 205 34.24 12.37 -7.03
C LEU A 205 33.58 13.10 -8.20
N ARG A 206 34.42 13.68 -9.07
CA ARG A 206 33.95 14.40 -10.27
C ARG A 206 33.50 13.47 -11.38
N ASP A 207 34.17 12.33 -11.54
CA ASP A 207 33.83 11.31 -12.53
C ASP A 207 32.87 10.28 -11.92
N LEU A 208 31.66 10.25 -12.46
CA LEU A 208 30.56 9.44 -11.98
C LEU A 208 30.78 7.94 -12.27
N HIS A 209 31.61 7.58 -13.25
CA HIS A 209 31.92 6.16 -13.51
C HIS A 209 32.67 5.50 -12.35
N ASN A 210 33.38 6.28 -11.54
CA ASN A 210 34.15 5.78 -10.39
C ASN A 210 33.35 5.77 -9.07
N THR A 211 32.12 6.28 -9.09
CA THR A 211 31.25 6.28 -7.91
C THR A 211 30.48 4.95 -7.82
N LYS A 212 30.34 4.39 -6.60
CA LYS A 212 29.65 3.10 -6.37
C LYS A 212 28.12 3.19 -6.26
N GLY A 213 27.58 4.40 -6.22
CA GLY A 213 26.14 4.64 -6.20
C GLY A 213 25.78 6.08 -6.51
N HIS A 214 24.49 6.40 -6.45
CA HIS A 214 24.03 7.75 -6.77
C HIS A 214 24.61 8.78 -5.80
N VAL A 215 24.95 9.95 -6.35
CA VAL A 215 25.58 11.04 -5.61
C VAL A 215 24.54 12.07 -5.13
N ALA A 216 23.39 12.13 -5.81
CA ALA A 216 22.28 13.02 -5.52
C ALA A 216 20.95 12.26 -5.53
N GLU A 217 19.83 12.94 -5.28
CA GLU A 217 18.50 12.33 -5.18
C GLU A 217 18.15 11.51 -6.43
N VAL A 218 17.52 10.35 -6.18
CA VAL A 218 16.99 9.47 -7.23
C VAL A 218 15.53 9.85 -7.50
N THR A 219 15.18 10.00 -8.78
CA THR A 219 13.90 10.55 -9.22
C THR A 219 12.93 9.47 -9.69
N SER A 220 13.43 8.41 -10.31
CA SER A 220 12.62 7.34 -10.92
C SER A 220 13.38 6.02 -10.91
N GLY A 221 12.66 4.91 -11.07
CA GLY A 221 13.26 3.61 -11.32
C GLY A 221 12.42 2.72 -12.22
N ALA A 222 13.01 1.65 -12.74
CA ALA A 222 12.33 0.61 -13.50
C ALA A 222 12.92 -0.77 -13.19
N TRP A 223 12.09 -1.80 -13.14
CA TRP A 223 12.56 -3.19 -13.06
C TRP A 223 12.94 -3.70 -14.45
N SER A 224 13.94 -4.59 -14.52
CA SER A 224 14.19 -5.31 -15.75
C SER A 224 13.03 -6.26 -16.05
N PRO A 225 12.48 -6.24 -17.28
CA PRO A 225 11.37 -7.10 -17.67
C PRO A 225 11.79 -8.57 -17.89
N THR A 226 13.09 -8.85 -18.00
CA THR A 226 13.62 -10.19 -18.30
C THR A 226 14.42 -10.82 -17.16
N ASP A 227 15.07 -10.02 -16.33
CA ASP A 227 15.86 -10.50 -15.20
C ASP A 227 15.26 -9.95 -13.90
N TYR A 228 14.82 -10.84 -13.02
CA TYR A 228 14.19 -10.45 -11.76
C TYR A 228 15.17 -9.78 -10.78
N ASN A 229 16.47 -9.95 -10.97
CA ASN A 229 17.49 -9.35 -10.12
C ASN A 229 17.88 -7.94 -10.56
N LEU A 230 17.58 -7.52 -11.79
CA LEU A 230 18.06 -6.24 -12.30
C LEU A 230 17.01 -5.15 -12.16
N CYS A 231 17.45 -3.97 -11.71
CA CYS A 231 16.67 -2.75 -11.75
C CYS A 231 17.53 -1.57 -12.21
N ALA A 232 16.88 -0.55 -12.77
CA ALA A 232 17.49 0.70 -13.20
C ALA A 232 16.94 1.85 -12.36
N THR A 233 17.78 2.80 -12.00
CA THR A 233 17.39 4.02 -11.28
C THR A 233 17.96 5.25 -11.98
N ALA A 234 17.19 6.33 -12.02
CA ALA A 234 17.57 7.61 -12.60
C ALA A 234 17.74 8.65 -11.50
N GLY A 235 18.80 9.45 -11.58
CA GLY A 235 19.11 10.45 -10.57
C GLY A 235 19.31 11.86 -11.12
N THR A 236 19.23 12.83 -10.22
CA THR A 236 19.59 14.22 -10.51
C THR A 236 21.09 14.42 -10.70
N ASP A 237 21.90 13.41 -10.36
CA ASP A 237 23.34 13.36 -10.61
C ASP A 237 23.71 13.13 -12.09
N SER A 238 22.73 13.22 -13.01
CA SER A 238 22.89 12.99 -14.46
C SER A 238 23.22 11.54 -14.82
N THR A 239 22.93 10.58 -13.93
CA THR A 239 23.18 9.16 -14.18
C THR A 239 21.91 8.33 -14.20
N VAL A 240 21.93 7.30 -15.03
CA VAL A 240 21.07 6.14 -14.89
C VAL A 240 21.96 4.98 -14.46
N ARG A 241 21.64 4.32 -13.35
CA ARG A 241 22.42 3.21 -12.81
C ARG A 241 21.63 1.92 -12.88
N ILE A 242 22.31 0.84 -13.22
CA ILE A 242 21.75 -0.50 -13.23
C ILE A 242 22.31 -1.24 -12.02
N TRP A 243 21.41 -1.80 -11.23
CA TRP A 243 21.71 -2.47 -9.99
C TRP A 243 21.32 -3.93 -10.06
N ASP A 244 22.01 -4.74 -9.26
CA ASP A 244 21.54 -6.06 -8.88
C ASP A 244 20.85 -5.93 -7.52
N ALA A 245 19.58 -6.29 -7.45
CA ALA A 245 18.73 -6.20 -6.29
C ALA A 245 19.27 -6.98 -5.08
N ASN A 246 20.13 -7.98 -5.29
CA ASN A 246 20.77 -8.74 -4.22
C ASN A 246 22.10 -8.12 -3.75
N VAL A 247 22.66 -7.17 -4.50
CA VAL A 247 23.99 -6.61 -4.25
C VAL A 247 23.88 -5.10 -3.98
N GLY A 248 23.73 -4.73 -2.71
CA GLY A 248 23.60 -3.32 -2.29
C GLY A 248 24.89 -2.50 -2.34
N ARG A 249 26.06 -3.13 -2.39
CA ARG A 249 27.37 -2.45 -2.16
C ARG A 249 27.95 -1.69 -3.37
N SER A 250 27.39 -1.88 -4.56
CA SER A 250 27.86 -1.25 -5.80
C SER A 250 26.85 -1.44 -6.91
N GLN A 251 26.72 -0.48 -7.82
CA GLN A 251 25.99 -0.71 -9.07
C GLN A 251 26.69 -1.75 -9.96
N LYS A 252 25.92 -2.38 -10.85
CA LYS A 252 26.43 -3.25 -11.91
C LYS A 252 27.01 -2.43 -13.05
N GLU A 253 26.26 -1.43 -13.52
CA GLU A 253 26.67 -0.55 -14.62
C GLU A 253 26.20 0.90 -14.38
N VAL A 254 26.95 1.86 -14.92
CA VAL A 254 26.64 3.30 -14.85
C VAL A 254 26.49 3.85 -16.27
N ILE A 255 25.40 4.56 -16.50
CA ILE A 255 25.15 5.33 -17.70
C ILE A 255 25.22 6.81 -17.32
N VAL A 256 26.22 7.52 -17.83
CA VAL A 256 26.37 8.96 -17.59
C VAL A 256 25.77 9.73 -18.77
N HIS A 257 24.70 10.48 -18.53
CA HIS A 257 24.15 11.40 -19.51
C HIS A 257 25.04 12.64 -19.60
N LYS A 258 25.47 12.96 -20.82
CA LYS A 258 26.28 14.16 -21.09
C LYS A 258 25.44 15.14 -21.88
N SER A 259 24.91 16.13 -21.17
CA SER A 259 24.12 17.20 -21.80
C SER A 259 24.98 17.97 -22.80
N ARG A 260 24.42 18.28 -23.97
CA ARG A 260 25.09 19.10 -25.00
C ARG A 260 24.63 20.57 -24.98
N VAL A 261 23.79 20.93 -24.02
CA VAL A 261 23.30 22.30 -23.88
C VAL A 261 24.44 23.23 -23.47
N ALA A 262 24.54 24.38 -24.12
CA ALA A 262 25.56 25.37 -23.79
C ALA A 262 25.40 25.85 -22.33
N GLY A 263 26.51 25.90 -21.59
CA GLY A 263 26.50 26.34 -20.18
C GLY A 263 26.14 25.26 -19.15
N SER A 264 25.64 24.08 -19.56
CA SER A 264 25.29 23.00 -18.62
C SER A 264 26.50 22.25 -18.03
N ALA A 265 27.71 22.57 -18.49
CA ALA A 265 28.95 21.86 -18.17
C ALA A 265 28.87 20.33 -18.37
N GLY A 266 27.99 19.88 -19.28
CA GLY A 266 27.79 18.47 -19.57
C GLY A 266 26.87 17.73 -18.59
N ARG A 267 26.17 18.43 -17.68
CA ARG A 267 25.30 17.82 -16.66
C ARG A 267 23.84 18.21 -16.86
N SER A 268 22.94 17.26 -16.65
CA SER A 268 21.50 17.48 -16.67
C SER A 268 20.82 16.39 -15.83
N LYS A 269 19.81 16.78 -15.04
CA LYS A 269 19.07 15.84 -14.19
C LYS A 269 18.34 14.82 -15.04
N MET A 270 18.35 13.55 -14.63
CA MET A 270 17.47 12.53 -15.20
C MET A 270 16.14 12.56 -14.45
N THR A 271 15.02 12.63 -15.17
CA THR A 271 13.69 12.80 -14.56
C THR A 271 12.89 11.51 -14.51
N ALA A 272 12.95 10.70 -15.56
CA ALA A 272 12.17 9.47 -15.71
C ALA A 272 12.99 8.38 -16.40
N VAL A 273 12.72 7.12 -16.06
CA VAL A 273 13.31 5.94 -16.70
C VAL A 273 12.26 4.84 -16.83
N ALA A 274 12.24 4.17 -17.99
CA ALA A 274 11.37 3.04 -18.26
C ALA A 274 12.17 1.92 -18.94
N TRP A 275 11.89 0.67 -18.56
CA TRP A 275 12.53 -0.51 -19.13
C TRP A 275 11.44 -1.46 -19.63
N GLY A 276 11.43 -1.70 -20.93
CA GLY A 276 10.38 -2.46 -21.61
C GLY A 276 10.94 -3.65 -22.39
N SER A 277 10.11 -4.68 -22.53
CA SER A 277 10.37 -5.82 -23.40
C SER A 277 9.13 -6.11 -24.25
N PRO A 278 9.27 -6.31 -25.57
CA PRO A 278 8.19 -6.78 -26.42
C PRO A 278 7.66 -8.15 -25.96
N LYS A 279 6.35 -8.26 -25.70
CA LYS A 279 5.71 -9.55 -25.33
C LYS A 279 5.90 -10.65 -26.39
N GLN A 280 6.00 -10.28 -27.66
CA GLN A 280 6.16 -11.22 -28.79
C GLN A 280 7.59 -11.74 -28.94
N GLY A 281 8.49 -11.40 -28.01
CA GLY A 281 9.92 -11.65 -28.16
C GLY A 281 10.56 -10.58 -29.04
N GLY A 282 11.67 -10.02 -28.58
CA GLY A 282 12.37 -8.94 -29.27
C GLY A 282 13.46 -8.31 -28.40
N PRO A 283 14.17 -7.30 -28.93
CA PRO A 283 15.17 -6.60 -28.14
C PRO A 283 14.50 -5.81 -27.02
N ASN A 284 15.00 -5.99 -25.80
CA ASN A 284 14.65 -5.15 -24.67
C ASN A 284 15.12 -3.71 -24.95
N ILE A 285 14.41 -2.73 -24.40
CA ILE A 285 14.77 -1.32 -24.51
C ILE A 285 14.73 -0.64 -23.15
N LEU A 286 15.69 0.24 -22.94
CA LEU A 286 15.75 1.14 -21.78
C LEU A 286 15.65 2.56 -22.32
N VAL A 287 14.70 3.33 -21.81
CA VAL A 287 14.50 4.73 -22.21
C VAL A 287 14.62 5.60 -20.97
N ALA A 288 15.29 6.75 -21.10
CA ALA A 288 15.35 7.73 -20.03
C ALA A 288 15.18 9.15 -20.58
N ALA A 289 14.54 10.00 -19.78
CA ALA A 289 14.30 11.40 -20.10
C ALA A 289 15.12 12.31 -19.17
N ALA A 290 15.67 13.37 -19.75
CA ALA A 290 16.50 14.34 -19.05
C ALA A 290 15.83 15.73 -19.04
N LEU A 291 16.11 16.50 -17.99
CA LEU A 291 15.58 17.86 -17.78
C LEU A 291 16.01 18.84 -18.89
N ASP A 292 17.10 18.55 -19.60
CA ASP A 292 17.54 19.32 -20.76
C ASP A 292 16.66 19.13 -22.01
N GLY A 293 15.56 18.38 -21.90
CA GLY A 293 14.63 18.09 -22.98
C GLY A 293 15.02 16.87 -23.81
N SER A 294 16.11 16.17 -23.46
CA SER A 294 16.59 15.01 -24.20
C SER A 294 15.85 13.74 -23.81
N LEU A 295 15.55 12.90 -24.81
CA LEU A 295 15.08 11.54 -24.65
C LEU A 295 16.13 10.58 -25.22
N LEU A 296 16.60 9.66 -24.38
CA LEU A 296 17.66 8.71 -24.70
C LEU A 296 17.14 7.29 -24.65
N MET A 297 17.60 6.46 -25.58
CA MET A 297 17.25 5.05 -25.68
C MET A 297 18.52 4.20 -25.76
N TRP A 298 18.51 3.06 -25.07
CA TRP A 298 19.54 2.03 -25.11
C TRP A 298 18.93 0.65 -25.36
N SER A 299 19.76 -0.28 -25.82
CA SER A 299 19.44 -1.71 -25.73
C SER A 299 19.34 -2.11 -24.26
N GLY A 300 18.28 -2.82 -23.88
CA GLY A 300 18.06 -3.26 -22.50
C GLY A 300 19.02 -4.36 -22.05
N ASN A 301 19.74 -5.04 -22.95
CA ASN A 301 20.72 -6.07 -22.58
C ASN A 301 22.17 -5.54 -22.59
N GLY A 302 22.33 -4.23 -22.73
CA GLY A 302 23.63 -3.61 -22.95
C GLY A 302 24.18 -3.84 -24.37
N PRO A 303 25.41 -3.36 -24.64
CA PRO A 303 26.20 -2.47 -23.79
C PRO A 303 25.55 -1.08 -23.68
N PHE A 304 25.64 -0.46 -22.49
CA PHE A 304 25.01 0.86 -22.22
C PHE A 304 25.93 2.07 -22.42
N THR A 305 27.10 1.85 -23.02
CA THR A 305 28.14 2.89 -23.19
C THR A 305 27.71 4.02 -24.11
N ARG A 306 26.83 3.75 -25.09
CA ARG A 306 26.29 4.75 -26.02
C ARG A 306 24.80 4.49 -26.23
N PRO A 307 23.97 5.55 -26.31
CA PRO A 307 22.57 5.41 -26.65
C PRO A 307 22.42 4.86 -28.08
N SER A 308 21.46 3.96 -28.28
CA SER A 308 21.04 3.50 -29.61
C SER A 308 20.25 4.58 -30.35
N GLY A 309 19.57 5.46 -29.62
CA GLY A 309 18.88 6.64 -30.15
C GLY A 309 18.87 7.79 -29.15
N GLU A 310 18.98 9.02 -29.64
CA GLU A 310 18.98 10.26 -28.84
C GLU A 310 18.17 11.33 -29.58
N ILE A 311 17.19 11.92 -28.90
CA ILE A 311 16.39 13.04 -29.38
C ILE A 311 16.62 14.19 -28.40
N ARG A 312 17.27 15.27 -28.82
CA ARG A 312 17.72 16.33 -27.90
C ARG A 312 16.66 17.36 -27.54
N ASP A 313 15.73 17.60 -28.44
CA ASP A 313 14.64 18.56 -28.25
C ASP A 313 13.32 17.80 -28.22
N ALA A 314 13.26 16.71 -27.45
CA ALA A 314 12.06 15.90 -27.29
C ALA A 314 10.97 16.68 -26.55
N HIS A 315 11.34 17.42 -25.50
CA HIS A 315 10.51 18.39 -24.80
C HIS A 315 11.26 19.71 -24.61
N THR A 316 10.57 20.78 -24.21
CA THR A 316 11.25 22.05 -23.95
C THR A 316 12.22 21.91 -22.77
N ARG A 317 13.37 22.56 -22.89
CA ARG A 317 14.44 22.50 -21.88
C ARG A 317 13.96 23.08 -20.56
N ASP A 318 14.55 22.60 -19.46
CA ASP A 318 14.24 23.00 -18.09
C ASP A 318 12.79 22.72 -17.66
N THR A 319 12.08 21.88 -18.40
CA THR A 319 10.75 21.38 -18.01
C THR A 319 10.80 19.92 -17.59
N TRP A 320 10.08 19.58 -16.53
CA TRP A 320 10.13 18.24 -15.97
C TRP A 320 9.31 17.26 -16.79
N THR A 321 9.97 16.33 -17.48
CA THR A 321 9.33 15.16 -18.10
C THR A 321 8.91 14.17 -17.01
N SER A 322 7.63 14.21 -16.65
CA SER A 322 7.09 13.51 -15.48
C SER A 322 6.67 12.08 -15.77
N GLY A 323 6.20 11.80 -16.98
CA GLY A 323 5.69 10.50 -17.38
C GLY A 323 6.47 9.92 -18.56
N LEU A 324 6.85 8.65 -18.45
CA LEU A 324 7.49 7.87 -19.48
C LEU A 324 7.01 6.43 -19.39
N ASP A 325 6.48 5.88 -20.48
CA ASP A 325 6.12 4.46 -20.55
C ASP A 325 6.37 3.88 -21.94
N ILE A 326 6.47 2.56 -21.99
CA ILE A 326 6.78 1.78 -23.18
C ILE A 326 5.59 0.86 -23.46
N SER A 327 5.13 0.82 -24.71
CA SER A 327 4.06 -0.07 -25.11
C SER A 327 4.45 -1.54 -24.94
N SER A 328 3.47 -2.41 -24.74
CA SER A 328 3.72 -3.83 -24.47
C SER A 328 4.24 -4.62 -25.68
N ASP A 329 4.17 -4.04 -26.87
CA ASP A 329 4.84 -4.52 -28.09
C ASP A 329 6.28 -3.98 -28.25
N GLY A 330 6.70 -3.05 -27.38
CA GLY A 330 8.01 -2.39 -27.38
C GLY A 330 8.29 -1.50 -28.59
N ARG A 331 7.27 -1.14 -29.36
CA ARG A 331 7.41 -0.31 -30.58
C ARG A 331 7.18 1.16 -30.34
N LEU A 332 6.38 1.50 -29.32
CA LEU A 332 5.98 2.85 -29.01
C LEU A 332 6.51 3.25 -27.64
N VAL A 333 6.94 4.51 -27.55
CA VAL A 333 7.28 5.17 -26.29
C VAL A 333 6.40 6.39 -26.18
N ILE A 334 5.85 6.61 -25.00
CA ILE A 334 5.06 7.81 -24.73
C ILE A 334 5.75 8.65 -23.66
N THR A 335 5.75 9.96 -23.87
CA THR A 335 6.32 10.92 -22.93
C THR A 335 5.31 12.01 -22.60
N LYS A 336 5.22 12.33 -21.32
CA LYS A 336 4.45 13.48 -20.79
C LYS A 336 5.45 14.52 -20.29
N GLY A 337 5.50 15.65 -21.00
CA GLY A 337 6.41 16.75 -20.72
C GLY A 337 5.85 17.75 -19.71
N GLY A 338 6.75 18.59 -19.17
CA GLY A 338 6.36 19.82 -18.47
C GLY A 338 6.11 20.98 -19.43
N ASP A 339 6.19 20.74 -20.74
CA ASP A 339 5.91 21.68 -21.82
C ASP A 339 4.43 21.65 -22.25
N ASP A 340 3.56 21.13 -21.39
CA ASP A 340 2.13 20.92 -21.64
C ASP A 340 1.84 20.08 -22.89
N THR A 341 2.74 19.15 -23.23
CA THR A 341 2.53 18.21 -24.34
C THR A 341 2.73 16.75 -23.94
N ILE A 342 1.94 15.90 -24.58
CA ILE A 342 2.16 14.45 -24.64
C ILE A 342 2.64 14.11 -26.05
N LYS A 343 3.74 13.36 -26.14
CA LYS A 343 4.36 12.97 -27.41
C LYS A 343 4.49 11.45 -27.50
N LEU A 344 4.21 10.92 -28.67
CA LEU A 344 4.39 9.51 -29.01
C LEU A 344 5.60 9.35 -29.92
N TRP A 345 6.41 8.32 -29.68
CA TRP A 345 7.64 8.05 -30.40
C TRP A 345 7.68 6.62 -30.90
N ASP A 346 8.20 6.42 -32.12
CA ASP A 346 8.50 5.09 -32.67
C ASP A 346 9.92 4.68 -32.25
N THR A 347 10.08 3.51 -31.63
CA THR A 347 11.40 2.99 -31.22
C THR A 347 12.26 2.59 -32.41
N ARG A 348 11.65 2.22 -33.55
CA ARG A 348 12.38 1.89 -34.79
C ARG A 348 12.83 3.13 -35.54
N LYS A 349 12.04 4.21 -35.45
CA LYS A 349 12.31 5.51 -36.08
C LYS A 349 12.43 6.61 -35.03
N PHE A 350 13.37 6.43 -34.12
CA PHE A 350 13.56 7.28 -32.94
C PHE A 350 14.26 8.61 -33.27
N LYS A 351 13.56 9.50 -33.98
CA LYS A 351 14.06 10.82 -34.41
C LYS A 351 13.07 11.95 -34.22
N GLN A 352 11.79 11.70 -34.50
CA GLN A 352 10.72 12.69 -34.44
C GLN A 352 9.49 12.05 -33.80
N PRO A 353 8.63 12.86 -33.13
CA PRO A 353 7.40 12.34 -32.57
C PRO A 353 6.45 11.97 -33.71
N ILE A 354 5.71 10.87 -33.54
CA ILE A 354 4.64 10.44 -34.46
C ILE A 354 3.48 11.41 -34.33
N THR A 355 3.06 11.66 -33.09
CA THR A 355 1.97 12.55 -32.73
C THR A 355 2.34 13.37 -31.51
N THR A 356 1.79 14.57 -31.44
CA THR A 356 1.95 15.52 -30.34
C THR A 356 0.61 16.15 -30.06
N VAL A 357 0.19 16.11 -28.81
CA VAL A 357 -1.08 16.69 -28.35
C VAL A 357 -0.81 17.58 -27.15
N SER A 358 -1.50 18.72 -27.10
CA SER A 358 -1.46 19.59 -25.93
C SER A 358 -2.26 18.97 -24.79
N HIS A 359 -1.62 18.87 -23.64
CA HIS A 359 -2.22 18.39 -22.41
C HIS A 359 -1.55 19.13 -21.25
N PRO A 360 -2.27 19.99 -20.51
CA PRO A 360 -1.72 20.73 -19.38
C PRO A 360 -1.00 19.81 -18.39
N SER A 361 0.18 20.22 -17.97
CA SER A 361 1.06 19.41 -17.15
C SER A 361 0.99 19.81 -15.68
N SER A 362 0.78 18.82 -14.82
CA SER A 362 0.90 18.98 -13.37
C SER A 362 2.35 18.89 -12.87
N SER A 363 3.33 18.71 -13.75
CA SER A 363 4.70 18.34 -13.38
C SER A 363 5.44 19.42 -12.59
N ALA A 364 5.08 20.69 -12.76
CA ALA A 364 5.66 21.81 -12.02
C ALA A 364 5.41 21.70 -10.50
N ARG A 365 4.24 21.18 -10.10
CA ARG A 365 3.89 20.90 -8.69
C ARG A 365 4.17 19.46 -8.29
N TYR A 366 3.89 18.52 -9.20
CA TYR A 366 3.97 17.08 -8.95
C TYR A 366 4.83 16.40 -10.02
N PRO A 367 6.17 16.39 -9.85
CA PRO A 367 7.10 15.82 -10.82
C PRO A 367 6.92 14.31 -11.06
N SER A 368 6.26 13.59 -10.14
CA SER A 368 5.97 12.16 -10.23
C SER A 368 4.72 11.83 -11.07
N SER A 369 4.12 12.82 -11.74
CA SER A 369 2.89 12.60 -12.50
C SER A 369 3.11 11.72 -13.72
N ASN A 370 2.53 10.52 -13.74
CA ASN A 370 2.85 9.50 -14.73
C ASN A 370 1.87 9.47 -15.92
N ILE A 371 2.21 8.62 -16.88
CA ILE A 371 1.41 8.24 -18.05
C ILE A 371 1.69 6.77 -18.30
N VAL A 372 0.68 5.97 -18.61
CA VAL A 372 0.83 4.51 -18.72
C VAL A 372 0.01 4.00 -19.91
N PHE A 373 0.55 3.04 -20.64
CA PHE A 373 -0.22 2.29 -21.63
C PHE A 373 -1.20 1.33 -20.94
N SER A 374 -2.35 1.10 -21.56
CA SER A 374 -3.22 0.01 -21.14
C SER A 374 -2.47 -1.33 -21.22
N PRO A 375 -2.88 -2.36 -20.46
CA PRO A 375 -2.23 -3.66 -20.50
C PRO A 375 -2.17 -4.33 -21.89
N THR A 376 -3.10 -3.97 -22.77
CA THR A 376 -3.17 -4.39 -24.19
C THR A 376 -2.46 -3.42 -25.14
N SER A 377 -2.05 -2.25 -24.64
CA SER A 377 -1.50 -1.12 -25.41
C SER A 377 -2.47 -0.55 -26.45
N ALA A 378 -3.75 -0.87 -26.32
CA ALA A 378 -4.81 -0.31 -27.15
C ALA A 378 -5.12 1.15 -26.78
N ASN A 379 -4.87 1.54 -25.52
CA ASN A 379 -5.20 2.83 -24.94
C ASN A 379 -4.04 3.37 -24.10
N VAL A 380 -4.08 4.66 -23.79
CA VAL A 380 -3.14 5.35 -22.89
C VAL A 380 -3.95 6.04 -21.81
N ILE A 381 -3.49 6.01 -20.57
CA ILE A 381 -4.15 6.69 -19.45
C ILE A 381 -3.25 7.75 -18.86
N THR A 382 -3.84 8.91 -18.54
CA THR A 382 -3.13 9.99 -17.85
C THR A 382 -4.07 10.81 -16.98
N GLY A 383 -3.51 11.43 -15.94
CA GLY A 383 -4.21 12.37 -15.09
C GLY A 383 -4.12 13.81 -15.56
N SER A 384 -5.22 14.55 -15.41
CA SER A 384 -5.31 15.99 -15.61
C SER A 384 -5.03 16.77 -14.31
N GLU A 385 -4.56 18.00 -14.46
CA GLU A 385 -4.47 18.97 -13.37
C GLU A 385 -5.85 19.29 -12.74
N THR A 386 -6.93 19.15 -13.51
CA THR A 386 -8.30 19.36 -13.03
C THR A 386 -8.88 18.19 -12.23
N GLY A 387 -8.15 17.06 -12.14
CA GLY A 387 -8.60 15.85 -11.43
C GLY A 387 -9.42 14.89 -12.28
N HIS A 388 -9.38 15.04 -13.60
CA HIS A 388 -9.97 14.11 -14.55
C HIS A 388 -8.98 13.03 -14.97
N LEU A 389 -9.48 11.82 -15.16
CA LEU A 389 -8.77 10.73 -15.83
C LEU A 389 -9.05 10.83 -17.33
N HIS A 390 -8.01 10.95 -18.14
CA HIS A 390 -8.10 10.92 -19.59
C HIS A 390 -7.64 9.55 -20.10
N ILE A 391 -8.53 8.86 -20.81
CA ILE A 391 -8.19 7.69 -21.61
C ILE A 391 -8.04 8.15 -23.05
N LEU A 392 -6.84 8.01 -23.59
CA LEU A 392 -6.43 8.50 -24.90
C LEU A 392 -6.24 7.33 -25.87
N ASN A 393 -6.61 7.55 -27.12
CA ASN A 393 -6.22 6.67 -28.21
C ASN A 393 -4.70 6.78 -28.45
N PRO A 394 -3.93 5.69 -28.52
CA PRO A 394 -2.48 5.75 -28.67
C PRO A 394 -2.06 6.32 -30.03
N ALA A 395 -2.84 6.13 -31.09
CA ALA A 395 -2.47 6.60 -32.42
C ALA A 395 -2.66 8.11 -32.57
N THR A 396 -3.74 8.67 -32.03
CA THR A 396 -4.08 10.10 -32.19
C THR A 396 -3.78 10.94 -30.94
N LEU A 397 -3.59 10.31 -29.78
CA LEU A 397 -3.49 10.92 -28.45
C LEU A 397 -4.67 11.82 -28.08
N LYS A 398 -5.82 11.68 -28.77
CA LYS A 398 -7.06 12.36 -28.40
C LYS A 398 -7.79 11.57 -27.32
N PRO A 399 -8.51 12.25 -26.40
CA PRO A 399 -9.30 11.58 -25.39
C PRO A 399 -10.48 10.86 -26.03
N GLU A 400 -10.59 9.56 -25.77
CA GLU A 400 -11.77 8.75 -26.06
C GLU A 400 -12.76 8.86 -24.90
N LEU A 401 -12.25 8.83 -23.66
CA LEU A 401 -13.06 8.99 -22.46
C LEU A 401 -12.38 9.94 -21.47
N VAL A 402 -13.19 10.85 -20.91
CA VAL A 402 -12.78 11.75 -19.83
C VAL A 402 -13.67 11.47 -18.63
N THR A 403 -13.07 11.01 -17.53
CA THR A 403 -13.82 10.63 -16.34
C THR A 403 -13.46 11.52 -15.15
N PRO A 404 -14.41 12.22 -14.52
CA PRO A 404 -14.14 13.07 -13.36
C PRO A 404 -13.93 12.23 -12.10
N VAL A 405 -12.68 12.05 -11.65
CA VAL A 405 -12.36 11.23 -10.46
C VAL A 405 -12.30 12.09 -9.20
N THR A 406 -11.46 13.14 -9.21
CA THR A 406 -11.34 14.07 -8.08
C THR A 406 -11.40 15.52 -8.56
N PRO A 407 -12.57 15.99 -9.02
CA PRO A 407 -12.73 17.34 -9.58
C PRO A 407 -12.15 18.43 -8.66
N GLY A 408 -11.30 19.29 -9.22
CA GLY A 408 -10.66 20.38 -8.50
C GLY A 408 -9.35 20.03 -7.78
N SER A 409 -8.92 18.77 -7.81
CA SER A 409 -7.60 18.36 -7.30
C SER A 409 -6.80 17.60 -8.37
N PRO A 410 -5.51 17.92 -8.60
CA PRO A 410 -4.72 17.24 -9.63
C PRO A 410 -4.65 15.72 -9.44
N LEU A 411 -4.81 14.98 -10.54
CA LEU A 411 -4.61 13.54 -10.58
C LEU A 411 -3.13 13.27 -10.90
N ILE A 412 -2.38 12.74 -9.93
CA ILE A 412 -0.93 12.63 -10.01
C ILE A 412 -0.53 11.31 -10.66
N THR A 413 -0.95 10.18 -10.07
CA THR A 413 -0.53 8.84 -10.49
C THR A 413 -1.73 8.03 -10.97
N VAL A 414 -1.53 7.26 -12.03
CA VAL A 414 -2.52 6.37 -12.64
C VAL A 414 -1.87 5.02 -12.93
N LEU A 415 -2.61 3.93 -12.74
CA LEU A 415 -2.18 2.57 -13.01
C LEU A 415 -3.37 1.75 -13.51
N TRP A 416 -3.20 1.03 -14.63
CA TRP A 416 -4.18 0.04 -15.09
C TRP A 416 -3.61 -1.36 -14.94
N HIS A 417 -4.21 -2.15 -14.06
CA HIS A 417 -3.72 -3.48 -13.76
C HIS A 417 -4.25 -4.55 -14.73
N LYS A 418 -3.35 -5.33 -15.34
CA LYS A 418 -3.68 -6.34 -16.37
C LYS A 418 -4.66 -7.42 -15.93
N LYS A 419 -4.45 -8.03 -14.76
CA LYS A 419 -5.27 -9.19 -14.33
C LYS A 419 -6.58 -8.79 -13.67
N LEU A 420 -6.58 -7.68 -12.94
CA LEU A 420 -7.78 -7.18 -12.27
C LEU A 420 -8.72 -6.49 -13.26
N ASN A 421 -8.14 -5.93 -14.33
CA ASN A 421 -8.79 -5.00 -15.23
C ASN A 421 -9.46 -3.86 -14.46
N GLN A 422 -8.68 -3.19 -13.62
CA GLN A 422 -9.09 -2.07 -12.78
C GLN A 422 -8.10 -0.91 -13.00
N ILE A 423 -8.61 0.31 -12.97
CA ILE A 423 -7.80 1.52 -13.06
C ILE A 423 -7.72 2.11 -11.66
N ILE A 424 -6.52 2.33 -11.16
CA ILE A 424 -6.32 2.94 -9.86
C ILE A 424 -5.61 4.27 -10.04
N THR A 425 -6.09 5.27 -9.33
CA THR A 425 -5.62 6.64 -9.44
C THR A 425 -5.28 7.19 -8.06
N GLY A 426 -4.25 8.03 -7.99
CA GLY A 426 -3.83 8.74 -6.78
C GLY A 426 -3.82 10.24 -7.04
N SER A 427 -4.47 10.99 -6.15
CA SER A 427 -4.72 12.41 -6.30
C SER A 427 -3.97 13.25 -5.26
N ALA A 428 -3.92 14.56 -5.53
CA ALA A 428 -3.31 15.54 -4.63
C ALA A 428 -4.05 15.68 -3.28
N ASN A 429 -5.33 15.32 -3.22
CA ASN A 429 -6.18 15.39 -2.02
C ASN A 429 -6.00 14.20 -1.04
N ALA A 430 -4.94 13.41 -1.20
CA ALA A 430 -4.60 12.24 -0.39
C ALA A 430 -5.51 11.01 -0.56
N GLU A 431 -6.39 11.02 -1.56
CA GLU A 431 -7.26 9.90 -1.86
C GLU A 431 -6.65 8.99 -2.93
N THR A 432 -6.90 7.69 -2.82
CA THR A 432 -6.69 6.75 -3.91
C THR A 432 -8.03 6.15 -4.33
N HIS A 433 -8.33 6.24 -5.62
CA HIS A 433 -9.59 5.80 -6.20
C HIS A 433 -9.34 4.58 -7.07
N VAL A 434 -9.98 3.46 -6.74
CA VAL A 434 -9.96 2.22 -7.55
C VAL A 434 -11.25 2.18 -8.38
N LEU A 435 -11.12 2.42 -9.67
CA LEU A 435 -12.19 2.31 -10.65
C LEU A 435 -12.28 0.87 -11.15
N TYR A 436 -13.50 0.35 -11.18
CA TYR A 436 -13.77 -1.02 -11.63
C TYR A 436 -15.16 -1.11 -12.26
N ASN A 437 -15.38 -2.17 -13.04
CA ASN A 437 -16.71 -2.57 -13.50
C ASN A 437 -17.01 -3.98 -12.92
N PRO A 438 -18.11 -4.21 -12.20
CA PRO A 438 -18.44 -5.51 -11.63
C PRO A 438 -18.49 -6.67 -12.65
N THR A 439 -18.84 -6.40 -13.91
CA THR A 439 -18.94 -7.43 -14.96
C THR A 439 -17.57 -7.73 -15.59
N MET A 440 -16.77 -6.68 -15.84
CA MET A 440 -15.49 -6.79 -16.57
C MET A 440 -14.26 -6.97 -15.64
N SER A 441 -14.31 -6.42 -14.44
CA SER A 441 -13.21 -6.43 -13.47
C SER A 441 -13.31 -7.65 -12.55
N THR A 442 -12.16 -8.23 -12.22
CA THR A 442 -12.10 -9.38 -11.30
C THR A 442 -11.27 -9.05 -10.07
N LYS A 443 -11.61 -9.65 -8.91
CA LYS A 443 -10.89 -9.50 -7.63
C LYS A 443 -10.70 -8.02 -7.21
N GLY A 444 -9.64 -7.67 -6.49
CA GLY A 444 -9.33 -6.28 -6.12
C GLY A 444 -10.49 -5.58 -5.40
N ALA A 445 -10.95 -4.45 -5.94
CA ALA A 445 -12.11 -3.73 -5.41
C ALA A 445 -13.41 -4.55 -5.46
N ALA A 446 -13.66 -5.32 -6.53
CA ALA A 446 -14.84 -6.19 -6.62
C ALA A 446 -14.88 -7.23 -5.48
N LEU A 447 -13.73 -7.79 -5.10
CA LEU A 447 -13.62 -8.71 -3.96
C LEU A 447 -13.85 -8.01 -2.60
N VAL A 448 -13.40 -6.75 -2.47
CA VAL A 448 -13.69 -5.97 -1.27
C VAL A 448 -15.18 -5.74 -1.17
N MET A 449 -15.81 -5.29 -2.25
CA MET A 449 -17.24 -4.96 -2.30
C MET A 449 -18.16 -6.17 -2.22
N SER A 450 -17.70 -7.37 -2.58
CA SER A 450 -18.48 -8.61 -2.42
C SER A 450 -18.49 -9.14 -0.98
N LYS A 451 -17.65 -8.62 -0.08
CA LYS A 451 -17.59 -9.10 1.32
C LYS A 451 -18.64 -8.44 2.20
N ALA A 452 -19.05 -9.20 3.21
CA ALA A 452 -19.85 -8.69 4.30
C ALA A 452 -19.14 -7.52 5.01
N PRO A 453 -19.82 -6.37 5.22
CA PRO A 453 -19.27 -5.29 6.03
C PRO A 453 -19.09 -5.78 7.47
N LYS A 454 -17.88 -5.61 8.01
CA LYS A 454 -17.61 -5.91 9.43
C LYS A 454 -18.37 -4.90 10.29
N ARG A 455 -19.05 -5.38 11.34
CA ARG A 455 -19.59 -4.52 12.40
C ARG A 455 -18.41 -3.85 13.10
N ARG A 456 -18.31 -2.53 12.96
CA ARG A 456 -17.25 -1.74 13.58
C ARG A 456 -17.45 -1.70 15.08
N HIS A 457 -16.37 -1.89 15.84
CA HIS A 457 -16.35 -1.50 17.23
C HIS A 457 -16.26 0.03 17.33
N ILE A 458 -16.71 0.62 18.44
CA ILE A 458 -16.69 2.08 18.63
C ILE A 458 -15.26 2.65 18.56
N ASP A 459 -14.26 1.80 18.88
CA ASP A 459 -12.83 2.15 18.90
C ASP A 459 -12.10 1.85 17.56
N ASP A 460 -12.78 1.31 16.56
CA ASP A 460 -12.20 1.00 15.24
C ASP A 460 -12.18 2.27 14.36
N ASP A 461 -11.14 3.10 14.51
CA ASP A 461 -10.90 4.29 13.68
C ASP A 461 -10.13 3.92 12.39
N PRO A 462 -10.67 4.20 11.19
CA PRO A 462 -10.04 3.89 9.90
C PRO A 462 -8.79 4.73 9.59
N SER A 463 -8.58 5.87 10.26
CA SER A 463 -7.39 6.70 10.07
C SER A 463 -6.15 6.11 10.76
N LEU A 464 -6.35 5.32 11.82
CA LEU A 464 -5.33 4.63 12.58
C LEU A 464 -5.02 3.27 11.94
N THR A 465 -3.83 3.13 11.36
CA THR A 465 -3.28 1.80 11.07
C THR A 465 -3.13 1.07 12.39
N MET A 466 -3.64 -0.17 12.50
CA MET A 466 -3.23 -1.06 13.59
C MET A 466 -1.75 -1.31 13.41
N ASP A 467 -0.95 -0.44 13.97
CA ASP A 467 0.48 -0.60 14.00
C ASP A 467 0.74 -1.80 14.90
N LEU A 468 0.93 -2.97 14.30
CA LEU A 468 1.31 -4.16 15.05
C LEU A 468 2.66 -3.97 15.76
N SER A 469 3.43 -2.93 15.41
CA SER A 469 4.63 -2.53 16.17
C SER A 469 4.29 -1.75 17.44
N ALA A 470 3.08 -1.19 17.56
CA ALA A 470 2.60 -0.40 18.69
C ALA A 470 1.26 -0.92 19.29
N GLY A 471 0.96 -2.22 19.17
CA GLY A 471 -0.41 -2.70 19.36
C GLY A 471 -0.60 -4.12 19.90
N ILE A 472 0.27 -4.60 20.78
CA ILE A 472 -0.19 -5.38 21.94
C ILE A 472 0.44 -4.69 23.14
N SER A 473 -0.40 -4.33 24.12
CA SER A 473 0.01 -4.10 25.50
C SER A 473 0.91 -5.25 25.95
N GLY A 474 2.20 -5.09 25.69
CA GLY A 474 3.25 -6.04 25.97
C GLY A 474 3.58 -5.99 27.45
N ASP A 475 2.64 -6.46 28.28
CA ASP A 475 3.07 -7.41 29.30
C ASP A 475 3.47 -8.69 28.56
N SER A 476 4.60 -8.62 27.88
CA SER A 476 5.32 -9.81 27.47
C SER A 476 5.74 -10.48 28.78
N VAL A 477 4.89 -11.36 29.28
CA VAL A 477 5.26 -12.33 30.30
C VAL A 477 6.33 -13.20 29.65
N VAL A 478 7.58 -12.80 29.81
CA VAL A 478 8.72 -13.66 29.53
C VAL A 478 8.72 -14.67 30.66
N VAL A 479 8.15 -15.84 30.39
CA VAL A 479 8.32 -17.01 31.23
C VAL A 479 9.78 -17.42 31.04
N GLY A 480 10.63 -17.05 31.99
CA GLY A 480 11.95 -17.66 32.09
C GLY A 480 11.80 -19.17 32.29
N SER A 481 12.87 -19.92 32.05
CA SER A 481 12.95 -21.39 32.16
C SER A 481 12.33 -22.01 33.45
N ASN A 482 12.06 -21.19 34.48
CA ASN A 482 11.53 -21.63 35.77
C ASN A 482 10.06 -21.22 36.01
N GLY A 483 9.30 -20.81 34.99
CA GLY A 483 7.83 -20.71 35.10
C GLY A 483 7.27 -19.47 35.81
N VAL A 484 8.09 -18.49 36.23
CA VAL A 484 7.61 -17.28 36.92
C VAL A 484 7.66 -16.04 36.00
N PRO A 485 6.56 -15.26 35.89
CA PRO A 485 6.53 -14.03 35.08
C PRO A 485 7.47 -12.94 35.61
N HIS A 486 8.43 -12.49 34.81
CA HIS A 486 9.18 -11.25 35.08
C HIS A 486 8.66 -10.11 34.17
N TYR A 487 8.07 -9.07 34.77
CA TYR A 487 7.70 -7.84 34.08
C TYR A 487 8.97 -7.03 33.74
N SER A 488 9.14 -6.65 32.47
CA SER A 488 10.33 -5.92 32.03
C SER A 488 10.34 -4.48 32.56
N SER A 489 11.40 -4.08 33.26
CA SER A 489 11.61 -2.76 33.87
C SER A 489 12.19 -1.74 32.90
N ALA A 490 11.61 -1.64 31.70
CA ALA A 490 12.13 -0.78 30.63
C ALA A 490 11.62 0.68 30.67
N THR A 491 10.59 1.00 31.45
CA THR A 491 10.05 2.37 31.52
C THR A 491 10.69 3.20 32.64
N TRP A 492 10.88 4.50 32.42
CA TRP A 492 11.37 5.47 33.42
C TRP A 492 10.53 5.46 34.71
N SER A 493 9.22 5.23 34.57
CA SER A 493 8.27 5.05 35.68
C SER A 493 8.50 3.78 36.50
N ALA A 494 9.00 2.69 35.89
CA ALA A 494 9.34 1.47 36.62
C ALA A 494 10.61 1.62 37.48
N ARG A 495 11.46 2.60 37.15
CA ARG A 495 12.70 2.90 37.90
C ARG A 495 12.49 3.93 39.02
N HIS A 496 11.37 4.64 39.02
CA HIS A 496 11.01 5.62 40.04
C HIS A 496 9.56 5.42 40.51
N PRO A 497 9.28 4.37 41.31
CA PRO A 497 7.92 3.99 41.69
C PRO A 497 7.18 5.05 42.52
N THR A 498 7.88 6.06 43.04
CA THR A 498 7.32 7.17 43.83
C THR A 498 7.15 8.47 43.04
N ILE A 499 7.60 8.55 41.77
CA ILE A 499 7.47 9.79 41.00
C ILE A 499 6.01 9.95 40.55
N GLY A 500 5.35 11.00 41.05
CA GLY A 500 3.92 11.23 40.81
C GLY A 500 2.98 10.74 41.92
N LEU A 501 3.51 10.26 43.05
CA LEU A 501 2.73 10.00 44.27
C LEU A 501 2.99 11.08 45.33
N THR A 502 1.98 11.36 46.16
CA THR A 502 2.11 12.15 47.39
C THR A 502 2.83 11.34 48.47
N ALA A 503 3.28 11.99 49.55
CA ALA A 503 3.89 11.30 50.70
C ALA A 503 2.97 10.22 51.33
N SER A 504 1.66 10.28 51.07
CA SER A 504 0.67 9.28 51.48
C SER A 504 0.52 8.09 50.52
N GLY A 505 1.26 8.06 49.40
CA GLY A 505 1.15 7.01 48.39
C GLY A 505 -0.06 7.13 47.46
N ARG A 506 -0.70 8.31 47.38
CA ARG A 506 -1.76 8.61 46.39
C ARG A 506 -1.22 9.35 45.17
N SER A 507 -1.70 9.03 43.97
CA SER A 507 -1.30 9.73 42.74
C SER A 507 -1.63 11.23 42.80
N ARG A 508 -0.73 12.08 42.28
CA ARG A 508 -0.93 13.54 42.16
C ARG A 508 -1.84 13.94 40.99
N ASP A 509 -2.16 13.02 40.08
CA ASP A 509 -3.01 13.26 38.92
C ASP A 509 -4.47 12.81 39.20
N PRO A 510 -5.45 13.74 39.24
CA PRO A 510 -6.84 13.42 39.55
C PRO A 510 -7.56 12.55 38.50
N ARG A 511 -6.98 12.38 37.30
CA ARG A 511 -7.63 11.69 36.18
C ARG A 511 -7.17 10.25 35.96
N ARG A 512 -6.25 9.73 36.78
CA ARG A 512 -5.83 8.32 36.68
C ARG A 512 -6.90 7.39 37.28
N PRO A 513 -7.29 6.30 36.60
CA PRO A 513 -8.21 5.31 37.15
C PRO A 513 -7.66 4.73 38.46
N HIS A 514 -8.47 4.76 39.51
CA HIS A 514 -8.09 4.20 40.81
C HIS A 514 -7.99 2.68 40.68
N LEU A 515 -6.88 2.08 41.13
CA LEU A 515 -6.81 0.61 41.25
C LEU A 515 -7.95 0.15 42.18
N PRO A 516 -8.78 -0.82 41.78
CA PRO A 516 -9.85 -1.31 42.63
C PRO A 516 -9.26 -1.81 43.96
N ALA A 517 -9.78 -1.31 45.08
CA ALA A 517 -9.41 -1.84 46.38
C ALA A 517 -9.79 -3.32 46.41
N THR A 518 -8.81 -4.20 46.58
CA THR A 518 -9.02 -5.64 46.70
C THR A 518 -9.98 -5.89 47.85
N THR A 519 -11.17 -6.40 47.57
CA THR A 519 -12.17 -6.62 48.61
C THR A 519 -11.72 -7.76 49.54
N PRO A 520 -12.13 -7.77 50.82
CA PRO A 520 -11.73 -8.80 51.79
C PRO A 520 -12.09 -10.24 51.36
N PHE A 521 -13.00 -10.39 50.40
CA PHE A 521 -13.46 -11.67 49.87
C PHE A 521 -12.53 -12.31 48.84
N ALA A 522 -11.56 -11.56 48.28
CA ALA A 522 -10.55 -12.12 47.38
C ALA A 522 -9.45 -12.93 48.12
N LYS A 523 -9.47 -12.96 49.46
CA LYS A 523 -8.58 -13.76 50.31
C LYS A 523 -9.11 -15.16 50.65
N SER A 524 -10.21 -15.61 50.04
CA SER A 524 -10.80 -16.93 50.34
C SER A 524 -10.19 -18.09 49.55
N GLN A 525 -9.07 -17.89 48.86
CA GLN A 525 -8.20 -19.00 48.46
C GLN A 525 -7.42 -19.41 49.72
N PRO A 526 -7.45 -20.68 50.15
CA PRO A 526 -6.69 -21.10 51.32
C PRO A 526 -5.23 -20.66 51.15
N ASP A 527 -4.73 -19.88 52.12
CA ASP A 527 -3.38 -19.31 52.10
C ASP A 527 -2.38 -20.38 51.64
N GLU A 528 -1.50 -20.02 50.72
CA GLU A 528 -0.42 -20.88 50.19
C GLU A 528 0.32 -21.64 51.31
N ARG A 529 0.38 -21.02 52.50
CA ARG A 529 0.90 -21.59 53.73
C ARG A 529 0.11 -22.80 54.26
N HIS A 530 -1.22 -22.74 54.27
CA HIS A 530 -2.08 -23.87 54.67
C HIS A 530 -1.95 -25.06 53.70
N ILE A 531 -1.81 -24.77 52.40
CA ILE A 531 -1.56 -25.79 51.37
C ILE A 531 -0.19 -26.45 51.59
N ARG A 532 0.86 -25.65 51.85
CA ARG A 532 2.20 -26.16 52.18
C ARG A 532 2.23 -27.01 53.46
N GLU A 533 1.54 -26.56 54.50
CA GLU A 533 1.58 -27.22 55.82
C GLU A 533 0.70 -28.49 55.87
N ASN A 534 -0.42 -28.55 55.15
CA ASN A 534 -1.41 -29.63 55.31
C ASN A 534 -1.49 -30.63 54.14
N ILE A 535 -0.91 -30.32 52.97
CA ILE A 535 -0.83 -31.29 51.88
C ILE A 535 0.53 -32.01 51.93
N PRO A 536 0.58 -33.31 52.29
CA PRO A 536 1.81 -34.07 52.24
C PRO A 536 2.34 -34.13 50.80
N LEU A 537 3.65 -33.97 50.63
CA LEU A 537 4.39 -33.87 49.33
C LEU A 537 4.25 -32.54 48.57
N SER A 538 3.60 -31.51 49.14
CA SER A 538 3.51 -30.20 48.49
C SER A 538 4.85 -29.49 48.29
N SER A 539 5.87 -29.80 49.11
CA SER A 539 7.22 -29.23 49.00
C SER A 539 8.08 -29.86 47.90
N MET A 540 7.71 -31.03 47.36
CA MET A 540 8.44 -31.67 46.25
C MET A 540 8.10 -31.08 44.88
N ARG A 541 7.16 -30.13 44.82
CA ARG A 541 6.72 -29.52 43.57
C ARG A 541 7.75 -28.56 42.96
N ASP A 542 8.64 -28.05 43.80
CA ASP A 542 9.67 -27.06 43.44
C ASP A 542 11.09 -27.66 43.41
N GLU A 543 11.24 -28.97 43.66
CA GLU A 543 12.54 -29.67 43.56
C GLU A 543 12.72 -30.21 42.13
N ASP A 544 13.85 -29.91 41.51
CA ASP A 544 14.18 -30.41 40.17
C ASP A 544 14.37 -31.94 40.23
N PRO A 545 13.67 -32.75 39.41
CA PRO A 545 13.74 -34.21 39.46
C PRO A 545 15.18 -34.75 39.33
N ARG A 546 16.07 -34.03 38.64
CA ARG A 546 17.48 -34.44 38.52
C ARG A 546 18.23 -34.32 39.84
N GLU A 547 18.04 -33.21 40.55
CA GLU A 547 18.69 -32.96 41.85
C GLU A 547 18.15 -33.92 42.92
N ALA A 548 16.84 -34.19 42.88
CA ALA A 548 16.20 -35.17 43.74
C ALA A 548 16.78 -36.58 43.55
N LEU A 549 17.00 -37.03 42.30
CA LEU A 549 17.62 -38.33 42.01
C LEU A 549 19.09 -38.40 42.47
N LEU A 550 19.86 -37.32 42.30
CA LEU A 550 21.26 -37.24 42.71
C LEU A 550 21.44 -37.35 44.23
N LYS A 551 20.52 -36.75 45.00
CA LYS A 551 20.50 -36.84 46.47
C LYS A 551 20.39 -38.29 46.99
N TYR A 552 19.73 -39.16 46.23
CA TYR A 552 19.61 -40.58 46.58
C TYR A 552 20.70 -41.46 45.96
N ALA A 553 21.50 -40.94 45.03
CA ALA A 553 22.60 -41.70 44.40
C ALA A 553 23.65 -42.12 45.44
N GLU A 554 24.12 -41.20 46.29
CA GLU A 554 25.09 -41.53 47.35
C GLU A 554 24.51 -42.51 48.39
N LYS A 555 23.20 -42.44 48.64
CA LYS A 555 22.53 -43.34 49.58
C LYS A 555 22.37 -44.75 48.96
N ALA A 556 22.11 -44.82 47.66
CA ALA A 556 22.03 -46.07 46.91
C ALA A 556 23.40 -46.77 46.78
N GLU A 557 24.50 -46.02 46.65
CA GLU A 557 25.86 -46.58 46.68
C GLU A 557 26.22 -47.13 48.06
N LYS A 558 25.90 -46.39 49.13
CA LYS A 558 26.23 -46.78 50.51
C LYS A 558 25.40 -47.96 51.02
N ASP A 559 24.13 -48.05 50.62
CA ASP A 559 23.21 -49.10 51.10
C ASP A 559 22.29 -49.60 49.95
N PRO A 560 22.81 -50.43 49.04
CA PRO A 560 22.04 -50.92 47.90
C PRO A 560 20.92 -51.87 48.37
N ILE A 561 19.68 -51.50 48.03
CA ILE A 561 18.46 -52.21 48.46
C ILE A 561 18.33 -53.59 47.78
N PHE A 562 18.95 -53.78 46.61
CA PHE A 562 19.02 -55.09 45.94
C PHE A 562 20.23 -55.89 46.41
N THR A 563 20.03 -57.20 46.61
CA THR A 563 20.92 -58.11 47.35
C THR A 563 22.40 -58.04 46.94
N LYS A 564 23.31 -58.30 47.91
CA LYS A 564 24.79 -58.31 47.77
C LYS A 564 25.36 -59.16 46.61
N ALA A 565 24.53 -59.87 45.86
CA ALA A 565 24.89 -60.76 44.76
C ALA A 565 25.44 -60.05 43.51
N TRP A 566 25.18 -58.75 43.34
CA TRP A 566 25.58 -57.99 42.13
C TRP A 566 26.72 -56.99 42.36
N LYS A 567 27.44 -57.08 43.49
CA LYS A 567 28.58 -56.18 43.78
C LYS A 567 29.69 -56.22 42.72
N GLU A 568 29.91 -57.39 42.11
CA GLU A 568 31.00 -57.58 41.12
C GLU A 568 30.55 -57.27 39.68
N THR A 569 29.25 -57.26 39.41
CA THR A 569 28.66 -57.17 38.07
C THR A 569 27.79 -55.92 37.87
N GLN A 570 27.79 -55.00 38.83
CA GLN A 570 27.04 -53.75 38.72
C GLN A 570 27.66 -52.88 37.61
N PRO A 571 26.88 -52.48 36.58
CA PRO A 571 27.40 -51.68 35.50
C PRO A 571 27.85 -50.31 36.02
N VAL A 572 29.06 -49.89 35.65
CA VAL A 572 29.60 -48.57 36.00
C VAL A 572 28.84 -47.51 35.20
N PRO A 573 28.20 -46.52 35.84
CA PRO A 573 27.56 -45.44 35.10
C PRO A 573 28.64 -44.60 34.40
N ILE A 574 28.66 -44.65 33.07
CA ILE A 574 29.52 -43.80 32.25
C ILE A 574 28.73 -42.52 31.98
N PHE A 575 29.05 -41.45 32.71
CA PHE A 575 28.56 -40.12 32.37
C PHE A 575 29.39 -39.56 31.21
N ARG A 576 28.75 -38.76 30.36
CA ARG A 576 29.45 -38.03 29.30
C ARG A 576 30.41 -37.04 29.96
N GLU A 577 31.71 -37.19 29.71
CA GLU A 577 32.71 -36.18 30.09
C GLU A 577 32.34 -34.88 29.35
N LEU A 578 31.95 -33.86 30.11
CA LEU A 578 31.77 -32.50 29.60
C LEU A 578 33.18 -31.99 29.27
N SER A 579 33.44 -31.76 27.99
CA SER A 579 34.67 -31.09 27.56
C SER A 579 34.70 -29.67 28.13
N ASP A 580 35.86 -29.22 28.60
CA ASP A 580 36.10 -27.90 29.21
C ASP A 580 35.56 -26.68 28.41
N ASP A 581 35.20 -26.86 27.14
CA ASP A 581 34.55 -25.83 26.30
C ASP A 581 33.04 -25.64 26.57
N GLU A 582 32.40 -26.50 27.37
CA GLU A 582 30.98 -26.35 27.78
C GLU A 582 30.80 -25.83 29.23
N GLU A 583 31.89 -25.64 29.99
CA GLU A 583 31.84 -25.01 31.33
C GLU A 583 31.73 -23.46 31.27
N GLU A 584 31.97 -22.83 30.11
CA GLU A 584 31.85 -21.37 29.94
C GLU A 584 30.43 -20.88 29.59
N GLN A 585 29.41 -21.75 29.60
CA GLN A 585 28.00 -21.36 29.46
C GLN A 585 27.22 -21.50 30.77
N GLU A 586 27.81 -21.07 31.89
CA GLU A 586 27.00 -20.60 33.01
C GLU A 586 26.35 -19.24 32.63
N PRO A 587 25.03 -19.07 32.75
CA PRO A 587 24.42 -17.76 32.55
C PRO A 587 24.90 -16.80 33.64
N ASP A 588 25.69 -15.81 33.25
CA ASP A 588 26.22 -14.70 34.06
C ASP A 588 25.26 -14.29 35.20
N LYS A 589 25.59 -14.70 36.43
CA LYS A 589 25.03 -14.10 37.65
C LYS A 589 25.46 -12.64 37.67
N LYS A 590 24.58 -11.75 37.20
CA LYS A 590 24.72 -10.29 37.32
C LYS A 590 25.15 -9.92 38.74
N ARG A 591 26.41 -9.49 38.86
CA ARG A 591 26.95 -8.87 40.07
C ARG A 591 26.05 -7.70 40.49
N ALA A 592 25.53 -7.77 41.71
CA ALA A 592 24.95 -6.62 42.38
C ALA A 592 26.05 -5.57 42.58
N LYS A 593 25.93 -4.41 41.91
CA LYS A 593 26.70 -3.23 42.29
C LYS A 593 26.20 -2.76 43.66
N ARG A 594 27.11 -2.72 44.62
CA ARG A 594 26.96 -1.98 45.88
C ARG A 594 26.81 -0.49 45.61
#